data_AF-A0A832S8T1-F1
#
_entry.id   AF-A0A832S8T1-F1
#
_cell.length_a   1.000
_cell.length_b   1.000
_cell.length_c   1.000
_cell.angle_alpha   90.00
_cell.angle_beta   90.00
_cell.angle_gamma   90.00
#
_symmetry.space_group_name_H-M   'P 1'
#
loop_
_entity.id
_entity.type
_entity.pdbx_description
1 polymer ?
#
loop_
_entity_poly.entity_id
_entity_poly.type
_entity_poly.pdbx_seq_one_letter_code
_entity_poly.pdbx_strand_id
1 'polypeptide(L)'
;MDQQKIKKTVRRFSDLIERNKDGRAYSDYKEGINEGLEMAKDTFEENAEKFISSSPDEDPAEKIQNLQDRFNLIIDTIVVRKKPNYSQDHLEGIYEGFKKSKELFGECVNEYYNPPD
;
A
#
# COMPACT_ATOMS: atom_id res chain seq x y z
N MET A 1 7.77 1.18 -22.13
CA MET A 1 8.31 0.07 -21.32
C MET A 1 7.75 0.10 -19.89
N ASP A 2 7.26 1.27 -19.45
CA ASP A 2 6.85 1.56 -18.08
C ASP A 2 5.43 1.08 -17.73
N GLN A 3 4.47 1.07 -18.66
CA GLN A 3 3.11 0.59 -18.38
C GLN A 3 3.03 -0.90 -18.00
N GLN A 4 3.85 -1.76 -18.61
CA GLN A 4 3.93 -3.17 -18.20
C GLN A 4 4.57 -3.33 -16.82
N LYS A 5 5.52 -2.45 -16.48
CA LYS A 5 6.16 -2.42 -15.16
C LYS A 5 5.16 -1.99 -14.10
N ILE A 6 4.39 -0.92 -14.35
CA ILE A 6 3.28 -0.44 -13.49
C ILE A 6 2.30 -1.56 -13.19
N LYS A 7 1.80 -2.24 -14.23
CA LYS A 7 0.83 -3.34 -14.05
C LYS A 7 1.40 -4.49 -13.22
N LYS A 8 2.69 -4.81 -13.37
CA LYS A 8 3.35 -5.86 -12.56
C LYS A 8 3.49 -5.43 -11.10
N THR A 9 3.88 -4.19 -10.83
CA THR A 9 4.02 -3.66 -9.46
C THR A 9 2.66 -3.57 -8.77
N VAL A 10 1.63 -3.06 -9.43
CA VAL A 10 0.24 -3.06 -8.92
C VAL A 10 -0.21 -4.47 -8.59
N ARG A 11 -0.06 -5.41 -9.52
CA ARG A 11 -0.45 -6.80 -9.29
C ARG A 11 0.29 -7.41 -8.10
N ARG A 12 1.60 -7.20 -8.00
CA ARG A 12 2.42 -7.73 -6.91
C ARG A 12 2.01 -7.15 -5.56
N PHE A 13 1.79 -5.84 -5.49
CA PHE A 13 1.32 -5.18 -4.27
C PHE A 13 -0.07 -5.68 -3.87
N SER A 14 -1.00 -5.81 -4.82
CA SER A 14 -2.33 -6.39 -4.57
C SER A 14 -2.23 -7.82 -4.02
N ASP A 15 -1.38 -8.67 -4.62
CA ASP A 15 -1.16 -10.03 -4.13
C ASP A 15 -0.58 -10.05 -2.70
N LEU A 16 0.33 -9.12 -2.36
CA LEU A 16 0.90 -8.96 -1.02
C LEU A 16 -0.16 -8.52 0.00
N ILE A 17 -1.03 -7.59 -0.37
CA ILE A 17 -2.14 -7.12 0.46
C ILE A 17 -3.12 -8.26 0.75
N GLU A 18 -3.59 -8.98 -0.26
CA GLU A 18 -4.55 -10.08 -0.07
C GLU A 18 -3.99 -11.18 0.85
N ARG A 19 -2.70 -11.50 0.73
CA ARG A 19 -2.03 -12.49 1.60
C ARG A 19 -1.88 -12.02 3.05
N ASN A 20 -1.89 -10.72 3.27
CA ASN A 20 -1.68 -10.11 4.59
C ASN A 20 -2.96 -9.76 5.33
N LYS A 21 -4.12 -9.89 4.67
CA LYS A 21 -5.43 -9.81 5.31
C LYS A 21 -5.67 -11.03 6.21
N ASP A 22 -6.28 -10.80 7.36
CA ASP A 22 -6.72 -11.87 8.24
C ASP A 22 -8.07 -12.43 7.72
N GLY A 23 -8.05 -13.63 7.14
CA GLY A 23 -9.27 -14.32 6.71
C GLY A 23 -10.22 -14.71 7.86
N ARG A 24 -9.80 -14.50 9.12
CA ARG A 24 -10.56 -14.71 10.36
C ARG A 24 -10.69 -13.42 11.17
N ALA A 25 -10.89 -12.29 10.49
CA ALA A 25 -11.21 -11.01 11.11
C ALA A 25 -12.60 -11.04 11.78
N TYR A 26 -12.70 -11.67 12.95
CA TYR A 26 -13.94 -11.79 13.74
C TYR A 26 -14.10 -10.69 14.80
N SER A 27 -13.25 -9.67 14.75
CA SER A 27 -13.33 -8.50 15.62
C SER A 27 -13.22 -7.23 14.80
N ASP A 28 -13.92 -6.19 15.23
CA ASP A 28 -13.90 -4.86 14.62
C ASP A 28 -12.47 -4.36 14.32
N TYR A 29 -11.53 -4.54 15.26
CA TYR A 29 -10.14 -4.18 15.05
C TYR A 29 -9.50 -4.89 13.85
N LYS A 30 -9.70 -6.22 13.73
CA LYS A 30 -9.12 -7.00 12.63
C LYS A 30 -9.82 -6.72 11.30
N GLU A 31 -11.14 -6.49 11.33
CA GLU A 31 -11.89 -6.05 10.15
C GLU A 31 -11.39 -4.68 9.68
N GLY A 32 -11.13 -3.77 10.62
CA GLY A 32 -10.49 -2.48 10.37
C GLY A 32 -9.14 -2.62 9.69
N ILE A 33 -8.26 -3.51 10.18
CA ILE A 33 -6.95 -3.77 9.55
C ILE A 33 -7.12 -4.19 8.09
N ASN A 34 -8.01 -5.16 7.83
CA ASN A 34 -8.26 -5.64 6.47
C ASN A 34 -8.79 -4.53 5.57
N GLU A 35 -9.65 -3.66 6.10
CA GLU A 35 -10.18 -2.52 5.36
C GLU A 35 -9.10 -1.46 5.08
N GLY A 36 -8.23 -1.14 6.05
CA GLY A 36 -7.11 -0.23 5.83
C GLY A 36 -6.14 -0.74 4.77
N LEU A 37 -5.86 -2.05 4.77
CA LEU A 37 -5.07 -2.71 3.73
C LEU A 37 -5.74 -2.60 2.35
N GLU A 38 -7.06 -2.82 2.26
CA GLU A 38 -7.80 -2.70 1.00
C GLU A 38 -7.83 -1.27 0.48
N MET A 39 -8.09 -0.29 1.34
CA MET A 39 -8.04 1.13 0.96
C MET A 39 -6.67 1.52 0.40
N ALA A 40 -5.58 1.01 1.00
CA ALA A 40 -4.23 1.29 0.52
C ALA A 40 -3.95 0.67 -0.85
N LYS A 41 -4.43 -0.55 -1.10
CA LYS A 41 -4.37 -1.22 -2.41
C LYS A 41 -5.13 -0.43 -3.48
N ASP A 42 -6.38 -0.09 -3.21
CA ASP A 42 -7.23 0.65 -4.16
C ASP A 42 -6.60 2.01 -4.49
N THR A 43 -6.14 2.72 -3.46
CA THR A 43 -5.48 4.01 -3.62
C THR A 43 -4.20 3.91 -4.46
N PHE A 44 -3.40 2.84 -4.27
CA PHE A 44 -2.22 2.61 -5.10
C PHE A 44 -2.60 2.34 -6.55
N GLU A 45 -3.59 1.49 -6.80
CA GLU A 45 -4.06 1.16 -8.15
C GLU A 45 -4.56 2.42 -8.88
N GLU A 46 -5.36 3.26 -8.21
CA GLU A 46 -5.86 4.53 -8.76
C GLU A 46 -4.76 5.55 -9.07
N ASN A 47 -3.64 5.50 -8.33
CA ASN A 47 -2.53 6.45 -8.48
C ASN A 47 -1.30 5.85 -9.18
N ALA A 48 -1.36 4.59 -9.62
CA ALA A 48 -0.21 3.81 -10.09
C ALA A 48 0.58 4.50 -11.22
N GLU A 49 -0.11 5.21 -12.11
CA GLU A 49 0.52 5.97 -13.20
C GLU A 49 1.39 7.12 -12.71
N LYS A 50 1.06 7.72 -11.56
CA LYS A 50 1.83 8.82 -10.95
C LYS A 50 3.08 8.31 -10.24
N PHE A 51 3.11 7.04 -9.83
CA PHE A 51 4.21 6.47 -9.06
C PHE A 51 5.44 6.16 -9.92
N ILE A 52 5.27 5.61 -11.13
CA ILE A 52 6.41 5.08 -11.91
C ILE A 52 7.01 6.11 -12.90
N SER A 53 6.55 7.36 -12.89
CA SER A 53 7.08 8.41 -13.76
C SER A 53 8.43 9.01 -13.29
N SER A 54 9.34 8.23 -12.72
CA SER A 54 10.67 8.72 -12.34
C SER A 54 11.68 8.57 -13.48
N SER A 55 12.65 9.48 -13.51
CA SER A 55 13.72 9.51 -14.50
C SER A 55 14.50 8.17 -14.56
N PRO A 56 14.96 7.77 -15.75
CA PRO A 56 15.77 6.55 -15.91
C PRO A 56 17.19 6.68 -15.30
N ASP A 57 17.66 7.91 -15.04
CA ASP A 57 19.00 8.21 -14.52
C ASP A 57 19.08 8.35 -12.97
N GLU A 58 17.97 8.13 -12.27
CA GLU A 58 17.92 8.24 -10.80
C GLU A 58 18.57 7.02 -10.13
N ASP A 59 19.34 7.24 -9.07
CA ASP A 59 19.94 6.14 -8.29
C ASP A 59 18.84 5.18 -7.78
N PRO A 60 19.01 3.85 -7.85
CA PRO A 60 17.98 2.90 -7.42
C PRO A 60 17.52 3.09 -5.97
N ALA A 61 18.41 3.45 -5.05
CA ALA A 61 18.06 3.68 -3.65
C ALA A 61 17.27 4.98 -3.48
N GLU A 62 17.67 6.05 -4.18
CA GLU A 62 16.92 7.32 -4.21
C GLU A 62 15.52 7.13 -4.79
N LYS A 63 15.41 6.32 -5.85
CA LYS A 63 14.13 5.98 -6.49
C LYS A 63 13.21 5.17 -5.57
N ILE A 64 13.74 4.19 -4.84
CA ILE A 64 12.98 3.42 -3.84
C ILE A 64 12.45 4.37 -2.75
N GLN A 65 13.31 5.24 -2.21
CA GLN A 65 12.93 6.19 -1.17
C GLN A 65 11.84 7.14 -1.65
N ASN A 66 12.00 7.72 -2.85
CA ASN A 66 11.02 8.62 -3.45
C ASN A 66 9.65 7.93 -3.66
N LEU A 67 9.63 6.66 -4.08
CA LEU A 67 8.40 5.89 -4.21
C LEU A 67 7.72 5.66 -2.86
N GLN A 68 8.50 5.27 -1.85
CA GLN A 68 8.01 5.06 -0.49
C GLN A 68 7.41 6.34 0.09
N ASP A 69 8.09 7.47 -0.03
CA ASP A 69 7.63 8.75 0.51
C ASP A 69 6.35 9.22 -0.16
N ARG A 70 6.25 9.07 -1.48
CA ARG A 70 5.02 9.39 -2.21
C ARG A 70 3.86 8.49 -1.77
N PHE A 71 4.12 7.21 -1.54
CA PHE A 71 3.09 6.27 -1.10
C PHE A 71 2.62 6.62 0.31
N ASN A 72 3.56 6.84 1.22
CA ASN A 72 3.29 7.26 2.59
C ASN A 72 2.44 8.52 2.61
N LEU A 73 2.81 9.55 1.84
CA LEU A 73 2.07 10.81 1.76
C LEU A 73 0.62 10.59 1.30
N ILE A 74 0.42 9.77 0.26
CA ILE A 74 -0.92 9.50 -0.25
C ILE A 74 -1.77 8.78 0.80
N ILE A 75 -1.23 7.76 1.47
CA ILE A 75 -1.92 7.06 2.56
C ILE A 75 -2.25 8.00 3.72
N ASP A 76 -1.31 8.88 4.11
CA ASP A 76 -1.51 9.84 5.20
C ASP A 76 -2.59 10.91 4.88
N THR A 77 -2.87 11.14 3.59
CA THR A 77 -3.96 12.04 3.17
C THR A 77 -5.34 11.39 3.17
N ILE A 78 -5.43 10.07 3.36
CA ILE A 78 -6.72 9.37 3.38
C ILE A 78 -7.50 9.77 4.63
N VAL A 79 -8.60 10.50 4.42
CA VAL A 79 -9.54 10.84 5.49
C VAL A 79 -10.55 9.72 5.65
N VAL A 80 -10.35 8.88 6.67
CA VAL A 80 -11.30 7.83 7.06
C VAL A 80 -12.55 8.49 7.63
N ARG A 81 -13.59 8.64 6.82
CA ARG A 81 -14.89 9.12 7.30
C ARG A 81 -15.51 8.03 8.15
N LYS A 82 -15.71 8.32 9.44
CA LYS A 82 -16.40 7.42 10.37
C LYS A 82 -17.79 7.09 9.82
N LYS A 83 -17.98 5.84 9.37
CA LYS A 83 -19.32 5.32 9.08
C LYS A 83 -20.07 5.15 10.40
N PRO A 84 -21.42 5.23 10.41
CA PRO A 84 -22.21 5.09 11.64
C PRO A 84 -21.92 3.81 12.44
N ASN A 85 -21.46 2.76 11.76
CA ASN A 85 -21.20 1.44 12.34
C ASN A 85 -19.74 1.21 12.74
N TYR A 86 -18.84 2.20 12.61
CA TYR A 86 -17.45 2.02 13.02
C TYR A 86 -17.31 2.26 14.52
N SER A 87 -16.98 1.19 15.24
CA SER A 87 -16.43 1.30 16.59
C SER A 87 -15.08 2.01 16.57
N GLN A 88 -14.62 2.42 17.74
CA GLN A 88 -13.29 3.00 17.88
C GLN A 88 -12.21 1.99 17.48
N ASP A 89 -12.36 0.74 17.91
CA ASP A 89 -11.47 -0.37 17.57
C ASP A 89 -11.38 -0.57 16.05
N HIS A 90 -12.48 -0.45 15.31
CA HIS A 90 -12.47 -0.54 13.85
C HIS A 90 -11.63 0.58 13.22
N LEU A 91 -11.77 1.82 13.71
CA LEU A 91 -10.98 2.95 13.22
C LEU A 91 -9.49 2.76 13.51
N GLU A 92 -9.15 2.33 14.72
CA GLU A 92 -7.76 2.01 15.10
C GLU A 92 -7.21 0.89 14.23
N GLY A 93 -8.01 -0.12 13.92
CA GLY A 93 -7.68 -1.18 12.98
C GLY A 93 -7.34 -0.64 11.60
N ILE A 94 -8.15 0.28 11.04
CA ILE A 94 -7.87 0.89 9.73
C ILE A 94 -6.51 1.60 9.72
N TYR A 95 -6.22 2.41 10.75
CA TYR A 95 -4.94 3.09 10.84
C TYR A 95 -3.76 2.12 10.99
N GLU A 96 -3.96 1.00 11.68
CA GLU A 96 -2.94 -0.06 11.73
C GLU A 96 -2.77 -0.75 10.37
N GLY A 97 -3.86 -0.97 9.64
CA GLY A 97 -3.83 -1.43 8.25
C GLY A 97 -3.01 -0.51 7.35
N PHE A 98 -3.12 0.81 7.50
CA PHE A 98 -2.30 1.79 6.79
C PHE A 98 -0.81 1.71 7.15
N LYS A 99 -0.46 1.53 8.42
CA LYS A 99 0.95 1.34 8.81
C LYS A 99 1.52 0.09 8.14
N LYS A 100 0.79 -1.02 8.24
CA LYS A 100 1.19 -2.29 7.65
C LYS A 100 1.31 -2.21 6.13
N SER A 101 0.41 -1.50 5.45
CA SER A 101 0.50 -1.33 4.00
C SER A 101 1.76 -0.55 3.57
N LYS A 102 2.22 0.42 4.36
CA LYS A 102 3.46 1.16 4.08
C LYS A 102 4.70 0.26 4.16
N GLU A 103 4.74 -0.63 5.15
CA GLU A 103 5.81 -1.62 5.29
C GLU A 103 5.82 -2.59 4.10
N LEU A 104 4.65 -3.16 3.76
CA LEU A 104 4.50 -4.07 2.62
C LEU A 104 4.84 -3.41 1.28
N PHE A 105 4.52 -2.12 1.13
CA PHE A 105 4.89 -1.37 -0.07
C PHE A 105 6.41 -1.25 -0.19
N GLY A 106 7.11 -0.97 0.91
CA GLY A 106 8.56 -0.91 0.97
C GLY A 106 9.22 -2.22 0.57
N GLU A 107 8.72 -3.34 1.09
CA GLU A 107 9.17 -4.67 0.67
C GLU A 107 8.93 -4.90 -0.83
N CYS A 108 7.74 -4.54 -1.33
CA CYS A 108 7.37 -4.70 -2.74
C CYS A 108 8.27 -3.91 -3.70
N VAL A 109 8.59 -2.66 -3.37
CA VAL A 109 9.48 -1.85 -4.22
C VAL A 109 10.94 -2.26 -4.06
N ASN A 110 11.37 -2.68 -2.87
CA ASN A 110 12.73 -3.15 -2.67
C ASN A 110 13.01 -4.44 -3.45
N GLU A 111 12.12 -5.44 -3.40
CA GLU A 111 12.21 -6.65 -4.24
C GLU A 111 12.25 -6.32 -5.74
N TYR A 112 11.58 -5.24 -6.15
CA TYR A 112 11.49 -4.86 -7.56
C TYR A 112 12.81 -4.27 -8.10
N TYR A 113 13.48 -3.43 -7.32
CA TYR A 113 14.76 -2.80 -7.71
C TYR A 113 15.98 -3.63 -7.29
N ASN A 114 15.83 -4.49 -6.29
CA ASN A 114 16.85 -5.41 -5.77
C ASN A 114 16.29 -6.84 -5.72
N PRO A 115 16.03 -7.48 -6.88
CA PRO A 115 15.51 -8.85 -6.90
C PRO A 115 16.52 -9.81 -6.25
N PRO A 116 16.08 -10.75 -5.40
CA PRO A 116 16.97 -11.78 -4.87
C PRO A 116 17.51 -12.65 -6.02
N ASP A 117 18.82 -12.90 -6.02
CA ASP A 117 19.53 -13.84 -6.91
C ASP A 117 18.94 -15.26 -6.87
#